data_AF-A0A1V0FZS6-F1
#
_entry.id   AF-A0A1V0FZS6-F1
#
_cell.length_a   1.000
_cell.length_b   1.000
_cell.length_c   1.000
_cell.angle_alpha   90.00
_cell.angle_beta   90.00
_cell.angle_gamma   90.00
#
_symmetry.space_group_name_H-M   'P 1'
#
loop_
_entity.id
_entity.type
_entity.pdbx_description
1 polymer ?
#
loop_
_entity_poly.entity_id
_entity_poly.type
_entity_poly.pdbx_seq_one_letter_code
_entity_poly.pdbx_strand_id
1 'polypeptide(L)'
;MIKDYNDLQTNSAKLKAFNTEYGLPLSEGKRQILRSKLTKLATKAEEINSAVTSLDTTIKQTRLQLRKDLLTALYGKAAAPTINALTDPNALLTALPATQFPWDDSSTRAATCAKASNNAGKPGAALATDLVCLCVISHSAQDNTCGTAQPVTGDFSGGAGNQGAAAAAFKTLTKACDSATHTTGTELTTANIAAAISTFHADLGTNWIPQAELGNAAAHRRESTDLYSARTMWPVQHKLSAIKQAAPT
;
A
#
# COMPACT_ATOMS: atom_id res chain seq x y z
N MET A 1 10.31 36.16 14.14
CA MET A 1 11.69 36.14 14.66
C MET A 1 12.75 36.15 13.54
N ILE A 2 12.82 35.15 12.64
CA ILE A 2 13.82 35.15 11.53
C ILE A 2 13.55 36.27 10.52
N LYS A 3 12.28 36.53 10.18
CA LYS A 3 11.89 37.62 9.26
C LYS A 3 12.23 39.00 9.84
N ASP A 4 12.02 39.18 11.14
CA ASP A 4 12.33 40.43 11.85
C ASP A 4 13.85 40.67 11.96
N TYR A 5 14.65 39.61 12.09
CA TYR A 5 16.12 39.70 12.10
C TYR A 5 16.68 40.22 10.77
N ASN A 6 16.17 39.74 9.64
CA ASN A 6 16.59 40.19 8.31
C ASN A 6 16.14 41.64 8.01
N ASP A 7 14.98 42.05 8.52
CA ASP A 7 14.45 43.42 8.39
C ASP A 7 15.21 44.42 9.28
N LEU A 8 15.72 43.97 10.43
CA LEU A 8 16.57 44.75 11.33
C LEU A 8 17.99 44.97 10.77
N GLN A 9 18.54 44.01 10.01
CA GLN A 9 19.86 44.18 9.37
C GLN A 9 19.86 45.22 8.24
N THR A 10 18.73 45.37 7.54
CA THR A 10 18.63 46.19 6.33
C THR A 10 18.06 47.59 6.57
N ASN A 11 17.41 47.83 7.71
CA ASN A 11 16.80 49.13 8.04
C ASN A 11 17.41 49.75 9.31
N SER A 12 18.35 50.68 9.12
CA SER A 12 19.11 51.32 10.20
C SER A 12 18.24 52.10 11.19
N ALA A 13 17.08 52.63 10.78
CA ALA A 13 16.15 53.34 11.66
C ALA A 13 15.39 52.39 12.59
N LYS A 14 14.92 51.24 12.06
CA LYS A 14 14.31 50.18 12.88
C LYS A 14 15.33 49.59 13.86
N LEU A 15 16.56 49.38 13.41
CA LEU A 15 17.65 48.90 14.27
C LEU A 15 17.97 49.90 15.40
N LYS A 16 17.97 51.21 15.12
CA LYS A 16 18.21 52.25 16.11
C LYS A 16 17.09 52.31 17.14
N ALA A 17 15.82 52.25 16.70
CA ALA A 17 14.67 52.20 17.58
C ALA A 17 14.69 50.94 18.47
N PHE A 18 14.98 49.78 17.90
CA PHE A 18 15.14 48.52 18.61
C PHE A 18 16.27 48.59 19.67
N ASN A 19 17.43 49.16 19.30
CA ASN A 19 18.53 49.32 20.24
C ASN A 19 18.19 50.27 21.39
N THR A 20 17.43 51.34 21.12
CA THR A 20 16.97 52.27 22.16
C THR A 20 15.92 51.63 23.07
N GLU A 21 14.93 50.93 22.50
CA GLU A 21 13.85 50.29 23.24
C GLU A 21 14.35 49.20 24.20
N TYR A 22 15.34 48.42 23.75
CA TYR A 22 15.89 47.31 24.54
C TYR A 22 17.21 47.65 25.25
N GLY A 23 17.65 48.91 25.21
CA GLY A 23 18.87 49.38 25.90
C GLY A 23 20.14 48.65 25.44
N LEU A 24 20.31 48.50 24.12
CA LEU A 24 21.48 47.88 23.49
C LEU A 24 22.58 48.92 23.22
N PRO A 25 23.87 48.55 23.36
CA PRO A 25 24.35 47.24 23.77
C PRO A 25 24.12 46.97 25.26
N LEU A 26 23.65 45.76 25.57
CA LEU A 26 23.54 45.29 26.95
C LEU A 26 24.90 45.41 27.65
N SER A 27 24.90 45.83 28.91
CA SER A 27 26.10 45.81 29.76
C SER A 27 26.65 44.40 29.92
N GLU A 28 27.96 44.27 30.18
CA GLU A 28 28.66 42.98 30.32
C GLU A 28 27.93 42.01 31.27
N GLY A 29 27.55 42.49 32.46
CA GLY A 29 26.81 41.70 33.44
C GLY A 29 25.43 41.23 32.94
N LYS A 30 24.69 42.09 32.24
CA LYS A 30 23.38 41.72 31.64
C LYS A 30 23.56 40.72 30.49
N ARG A 31 24.60 40.89 29.67
CA ARG A 31 24.97 39.92 28.61
C ARG A 31 25.29 38.57 29.22
N GLN A 32 26.07 38.52 30.29
CA GLN A 32 26.49 37.26 30.89
C GLN A 32 25.31 36.47 31.49
N ILE A 33 24.38 37.17 32.14
CA ILE A 33 23.13 36.58 32.67
C ILE A 33 22.24 36.06 31.53
N LEU A 34 22.03 36.86 30.48
CA LEU A 34 21.18 36.49 29.35
C LEU A 34 21.81 35.39 28.49
N ARG A 35 23.13 35.41 28.31
CA ARG A 35 23.87 34.41 27.52
C ARG A 35 23.61 33.02 28.05
N SER A 36 23.72 32.79 29.36
CA SER A 36 23.42 31.47 29.96
C SER A 36 21.98 31.02 29.70
N LYS A 37 21.01 31.92 29.84
CA LYS A 37 19.58 31.60 29.61
C LYS A 37 19.29 31.33 28.13
N LEU A 38 19.83 32.14 27.23
CA LEU A 38 19.71 31.97 25.78
C LEU A 38 20.43 30.72 25.29
N THR A 39 21.60 30.40 25.83
CA THR A 39 22.29 29.13 25.54
C THR A 39 21.44 27.94 25.96
N LYS A 40 20.87 27.95 27.16
CA LYS A 40 19.95 26.87 27.59
C LYS A 40 18.76 26.72 26.65
N LEU A 41 18.16 27.82 26.23
CA LEU A 41 17.02 27.80 25.30
C LEU A 41 17.44 27.29 23.91
N ALA A 42 18.58 27.74 23.38
CA ALA A 42 19.12 27.30 22.11
C ALA A 42 19.43 25.79 22.13
N THR A 43 20.09 25.30 23.19
CA THR A 43 20.34 23.86 23.37
C THR A 43 19.04 23.06 23.41
N LYS A 44 18.03 23.53 24.14
CA LYS A 44 16.73 22.84 24.18
C LYS A 44 16.01 22.85 22.84
N ALA A 45 16.09 23.95 22.09
CA ALA A 45 15.53 24.03 20.75
C ALA A 45 16.25 23.06 19.78
N GLU A 46 17.57 22.96 19.87
CA GLU A 46 18.37 22.03 19.07
C GLU A 46 18.07 20.56 19.41
N GLU A 47 17.92 20.23 20.70
CA GLU A 47 17.50 18.89 21.15
C GLU A 47 16.13 18.51 20.57
N ILE A 48 15.15 19.41 20.65
CA ILE A 48 13.80 19.18 20.11
C ILE A 48 13.85 19.05 18.58
N ASN A 49 14.56 19.94 17.89
CA ASN A 49 14.67 19.90 16.44
C ASN A 49 15.32 18.59 15.95
N SER A 50 16.34 18.12 16.67
CA SER A 50 16.99 16.83 16.40
C SER A 50 16.03 15.66 16.62
N ALA A 51 15.26 15.68 17.72
CA ALA A 51 14.26 14.65 18.00
C ALA A 51 13.15 14.60 16.94
N VAL A 52 12.62 15.75 16.53
CA VAL A 52 11.60 15.85 15.47
C VAL A 52 12.13 15.34 14.13
N THR A 53 13.36 15.73 13.76
CA THR A 53 13.99 15.28 12.51
C THR A 53 14.23 13.77 12.51
N SER A 54 14.64 13.22 13.65
CA SER A 54 14.81 11.77 13.82
C SER A 54 13.49 11.03 13.66
N LEU A 55 12.43 11.50 14.35
CA LEU A 55 11.09 10.93 14.24
C LEU A 55 10.54 10.98 12.81
N ASP A 56 10.67 12.11 12.12
CA ASP A 56 10.24 12.24 10.72
C ASP A 56 10.95 11.23 9.81
N THR A 57 12.26 11.05 10.01
CA THR A 57 13.06 10.06 9.27
C THR A 57 12.57 8.64 9.56
N THR A 58 12.36 8.28 10.82
CA THR A 58 11.85 6.96 11.21
C THR A 58 10.46 6.69 10.64
N ILE A 59 9.57 7.68 10.66
CA ILE A 59 8.22 7.58 10.10
C ILE A 59 8.31 7.31 8.59
N LYS A 60 9.11 8.07 7.85
CA LYS A 60 9.30 7.88 6.40
C LYS A 60 9.83 6.48 6.07
N GLN A 61 10.85 6.03 6.80
CA GLN A 61 11.44 4.70 6.60
C GLN A 61 10.44 3.58 6.91
N THR A 62 9.73 3.67 8.04
CA THR A 62 8.72 2.68 8.44
C THR A 62 7.59 2.61 7.42
N ARG A 63 7.08 3.76 6.96
CA ARG A 63 6.04 3.81 5.92
C ARG A 63 6.51 3.19 4.60
N LEU A 64 7.75 3.46 4.20
CA LEU A 64 8.32 2.88 2.98
C LEU A 64 8.45 1.36 3.10
N GLN A 65 8.93 0.86 4.24
CA GLN A 65 9.07 -0.58 4.47
C GLN A 65 7.71 -1.27 4.49
N LEU A 66 6.73 -0.73 5.22
CA LEU A 66 5.37 -1.24 5.26
C LEU A 66 4.75 -1.31 3.85
N ARG A 67 4.95 -0.27 3.03
CA ARG A 67 4.51 -0.26 1.63
C ARG A 67 5.13 -1.41 0.85
N LYS A 68 6.45 -1.62 0.97
CA LYS A 68 7.16 -2.73 0.31
C LYS A 68 6.66 -4.09 0.76
N ASP A 69 6.39 -4.27 2.05
CA ASP A 69 5.90 -5.52 2.61
C ASP A 69 4.50 -5.85 2.09
N LEU A 70 3.59 -4.87 2.07
CA LEU A 70 2.23 -5.06 1.55
C LEU A 70 2.21 -5.31 0.04
N LEU A 71 3.08 -4.62 -0.72
CA LEU A 71 3.25 -4.88 -2.15
C LEU A 71 3.84 -6.27 -2.42
N THR A 72 4.74 -6.73 -1.55
CA THR A 72 5.31 -8.08 -1.63
C THR A 72 4.25 -9.13 -1.29
N ALA A 73 3.37 -8.87 -0.32
CA ALA A 73 2.22 -9.75 -0.06
C ALA A 73 1.25 -9.78 -1.25
N LEU A 74 1.05 -8.65 -1.93
CA LEU A 74 0.17 -8.56 -3.10
C LEU A 74 0.74 -9.30 -4.33
N TYR A 75 1.98 -8.98 -4.71
CA TYR A 75 2.57 -9.45 -5.99
C TYR A 75 3.62 -10.55 -5.84
N GLY A 76 3.94 -10.95 -4.61
CA GLY A 76 4.94 -11.97 -4.33
C GLY A 76 6.36 -11.54 -4.68
N LYS A 77 7.27 -12.52 -4.60
CA LYS A 77 8.71 -12.32 -4.81
C LYS A 77 9.08 -11.95 -6.26
N ALA A 78 8.26 -12.32 -7.25
CA ALA A 78 8.51 -12.03 -8.66
C ALA A 78 8.56 -10.51 -8.95
N ALA A 79 7.81 -9.72 -8.18
CA ALA A 79 7.75 -8.27 -8.28
C ALA A 79 8.85 -7.53 -7.50
N ALA A 80 9.75 -8.24 -6.80
CA ALA A 80 10.77 -7.63 -5.95
C ALA A 80 11.62 -6.55 -6.66
N PRO A 81 12.04 -6.68 -7.93
CA PRO A 81 12.81 -5.63 -8.60
C PRO A 81 12.07 -4.28 -8.65
N THR A 82 10.78 -4.30 -9.00
CA THR A 82 9.96 -3.08 -9.08
C THR A 82 9.61 -2.53 -7.70
N ILE A 83 9.33 -3.41 -6.72
CA ILE A 83 9.01 -3.01 -5.34
C ILE A 83 10.24 -2.38 -4.66
N ASN A 84 11.41 -2.98 -4.83
CA ASN A 84 12.64 -2.52 -4.18
C ASN A 84 13.14 -1.18 -4.73
N ALA A 85 12.78 -0.85 -5.98
CA ALA A 85 13.06 0.44 -6.60
C ALA A 85 12.29 1.62 -5.97
N LEU A 86 11.28 1.37 -5.13
CA LEU A 86 10.60 2.43 -4.40
C LEU A 86 11.53 3.08 -3.36
N THR A 87 11.64 4.41 -3.46
CA THR A 87 12.43 5.25 -2.53
C THR A 87 11.56 6.23 -1.75
N ASP A 88 10.32 6.48 -2.19
CA ASP A 88 9.37 7.38 -1.54
C ASP A 88 8.13 6.59 -1.07
N PRO A 89 7.76 6.67 0.23
CA PRO A 89 6.57 6.00 0.76
C PRO A 89 5.25 6.42 0.09
N ASN A 90 5.20 7.57 -0.58
CA ASN A 90 4.01 8.09 -1.26
C ASN A 90 4.02 7.85 -2.78
N ALA A 91 5.15 7.40 -3.35
CA ALA A 91 5.25 7.19 -4.80
C ALA A 91 4.29 6.09 -5.27
N LEU A 92 3.59 6.35 -6.37
CA LEU A 92 2.79 5.33 -7.05
C LEU A 92 3.68 4.18 -7.51
N LEU A 93 3.19 2.96 -7.37
CA LEU A 93 3.88 1.80 -7.95
C LEU A 93 3.85 1.93 -9.47
N THR A 94 5.01 1.84 -10.10
CA THR A 94 5.11 1.75 -11.55
C THR A 94 4.43 0.47 -12.04
N ALA A 95 3.93 0.49 -13.29
CA ALA A 95 3.29 -0.70 -13.84
C ALA A 95 4.29 -1.88 -13.85
N LEU A 96 3.90 -2.98 -13.22
CA LEU A 96 4.68 -4.21 -13.23
C LEU A 96 4.70 -4.79 -14.66
N PRO A 97 5.88 -5.13 -15.20
CA PRO A 97 5.93 -5.90 -16.44
C PRO A 97 5.30 -7.28 -16.21
N ALA A 98 4.69 -7.85 -17.25
CA ALA A 98 4.04 -9.15 -17.15
C ALA A 98 4.99 -10.25 -16.62
N THR A 99 6.27 -10.19 -16.99
CA THR A 99 7.32 -11.12 -16.54
C THR A 99 7.59 -11.09 -15.03
N GLN A 100 7.08 -10.09 -14.31
CA GLN A 100 7.17 -9.98 -12.86
C GLN A 100 5.85 -10.32 -12.16
N PHE A 101 4.81 -10.69 -12.90
CA PHE A 101 3.56 -11.17 -12.31
C PHE A 101 3.80 -12.54 -11.64
N PRO A 102 3.23 -12.83 -10.46
CA PRO A 102 3.48 -14.07 -9.73
C PRO A 102 2.74 -15.27 -10.35
N TRP A 103 3.11 -15.64 -11.56
CA TRP A 103 2.59 -16.78 -12.28
C TRP A 103 3.70 -17.33 -13.18
N ASP A 104 3.81 -18.66 -13.26
CA ASP A 104 4.78 -19.29 -14.16
C ASP A 104 4.23 -19.33 -15.59
N ASP A 105 5.00 -18.82 -16.56
CA ASP A 105 4.53 -18.62 -17.92
C ASP A 105 4.06 -19.91 -18.62
N SER A 106 4.65 -21.05 -18.24
CA SER A 106 4.32 -22.36 -18.79
C SER A 106 3.20 -23.08 -18.05
N SER A 107 2.84 -22.61 -16.85
CA SER A 107 1.90 -23.30 -15.97
C SER A 107 0.46 -22.94 -16.31
N THR A 108 -0.35 -23.96 -16.59
CA THR A 108 -1.79 -23.81 -16.75
C THR A 108 -2.46 -23.43 -15.43
N ARG A 109 -3.69 -22.92 -15.50
CA ARG A 109 -4.49 -22.63 -14.30
C ARG A 109 -4.69 -23.88 -13.43
N ALA A 110 -4.93 -25.04 -14.02
CA ALA A 110 -5.06 -26.28 -13.28
C ALA A 110 -3.78 -26.60 -12.49
N ALA A 111 -2.60 -26.49 -13.11
CA ALA A 111 -1.32 -26.77 -12.46
C ALA A 111 -0.96 -25.73 -11.39
N THR A 112 -1.24 -24.45 -11.63
CA THR A 112 -0.96 -23.37 -10.69
C THR A 112 -1.92 -23.40 -9.49
N CYS A 113 -3.22 -23.54 -9.75
CA CYS A 113 -4.26 -23.38 -8.75
C CYS A 113 -4.66 -24.68 -8.03
N ALA A 114 -4.08 -25.83 -8.38
CA ALA A 114 -4.39 -27.11 -7.73
C ALA A 114 -4.07 -27.13 -6.23
N LYS A 115 -3.05 -26.39 -5.79
CA LYS A 115 -2.64 -26.37 -4.38
C LYS A 115 -1.94 -25.07 -4.00
N ALA A 116 -2.41 -24.47 -2.90
CA ALA A 116 -1.72 -23.36 -2.28
C ALA A 116 -0.37 -23.76 -1.68
N SER A 117 0.63 -22.91 -1.84
CA SER A 117 1.96 -23.08 -1.25
C SER A 117 2.69 -21.74 -1.17
N ASN A 118 3.72 -21.66 -0.33
CA ASN A 118 4.57 -20.48 -0.23
C ASN A 118 5.62 -20.39 -1.37
N ASN A 119 5.53 -21.26 -2.38
CA ASN A 119 6.43 -21.25 -3.51
C ASN A 119 6.05 -20.14 -4.50
N ALA A 120 7.06 -19.53 -5.13
CA ALA A 120 6.84 -18.48 -6.11
C ALA A 120 5.91 -18.97 -7.24
N GLY A 121 4.99 -18.10 -7.67
CA GLY A 121 4.04 -18.41 -8.74
C GLY A 121 2.88 -19.32 -8.35
N LYS A 122 2.72 -19.65 -7.06
CA LYS A 122 1.59 -20.44 -6.55
C LYS A 122 0.64 -19.59 -5.70
N PRO A 123 -0.66 -19.93 -5.65
CA PRO A 123 -1.58 -19.34 -4.66
C PRO A 123 -1.04 -19.56 -3.25
N GLY A 124 -1.26 -18.61 -2.34
CA GLY A 124 -0.67 -18.55 -1.00
C GLY A 124 0.70 -17.85 -0.93
N ALA A 125 1.41 -17.70 -2.05
CA ALA A 125 2.65 -16.92 -2.10
C ALA A 125 2.46 -15.46 -2.53
N ALA A 126 1.32 -15.14 -3.16
CA ALA A 126 0.95 -13.79 -3.58
C ALA A 126 -0.56 -13.67 -3.73
N LEU A 127 -1.15 -12.62 -3.14
CA LEU A 127 -2.60 -12.40 -3.22
C LEU A 127 -3.08 -12.22 -4.67
N ALA A 128 -2.27 -11.63 -5.55
CA ALA A 128 -2.62 -11.51 -6.97
C ALA A 128 -2.81 -12.88 -7.64
N THR A 129 -2.02 -13.89 -7.27
CA THR A 129 -2.18 -15.27 -7.76
C THR A 129 -3.43 -15.91 -7.17
N ASP A 130 -3.69 -15.72 -5.88
CA ASP A 130 -4.90 -16.21 -5.21
C ASP A 130 -6.17 -15.66 -5.89
N LEU A 131 -6.20 -14.34 -6.14
CA LEU A 131 -7.33 -13.68 -6.80
C LEU A 131 -7.53 -14.19 -8.22
N VAL A 132 -6.48 -14.35 -9.01
CA VAL A 132 -6.60 -14.97 -10.35
C VAL A 132 -7.13 -16.39 -10.25
N CYS A 133 -6.59 -17.22 -9.35
CA CYS A 133 -7.05 -18.60 -9.18
C CYS A 133 -8.53 -18.73 -8.80
N LEU A 134 -9.03 -17.82 -7.97
CA LEU A 134 -10.44 -17.77 -7.55
C LEU A 134 -11.38 -17.26 -8.65
N CYS A 135 -10.89 -16.42 -9.58
CA CYS A 135 -11.72 -15.66 -10.50
C CYS A 135 -11.66 -16.07 -11.97
N VAL A 136 -10.73 -16.93 -12.35
CA VAL A 136 -10.60 -17.41 -13.73
C VAL A 136 -10.86 -18.91 -13.81
N ILE A 137 -11.40 -19.35 -14.94
CA ILE A 137 -11.51 -20.76 -15.32
C ILE A 137 -10.40 -21.13 -16.32
N SER A 138 -10.14 -22.42 -16.49
CA SER A 138 -9.01 -22.91 -17.33
C SER A 138 -9.23 -22.74 -18.84
N HIS A 139 -10.37 -22.23 -19.28
CA HIS A 139 -10.76 -22.12 -20.69
C HIS A 139 -11.03 -20.66 -21.06
N SER A 140 -10.92 -20.32 -22.35
CA SER A 140 -11.21 -18.99 -22.92
C SER A 140 -12.62 -18.43 -22.69
N ALA A 141 -13.51 -19.18 -22.04
CA ALA A 141 -14.85 -18.72 -21.72
C ALA A 141 -14.82 -17.74 -20.54
N GLN A 142 -15.73 -16.77 -20.54
CA GLN A 142 -15.91 -15.83 -19.44
C GLN A 142 -16.42 -16.57 -18.20
N ASP A 143 -15.88 -16.20 -17.04
CA ASP A 143 -16.40 -16.64 -15.76
C ASP A 143 -16.82 -15.43 -14.91
N ASN A 144 -17.99 -15.55 -14.28
CA ASN A 144 -18.57 -14.52 -13.42
C ASN A 144 -18.44 -14.88 -11.94
N THR A 145 -17.61 -15.86 -11.58
CA THR A 145 -17.39 -16.27 -10.17
C THR A 145 -16.98 -15.10 -9.28
N CYS A 146 -16.28 -14.10 -9.83
CA CYS A 146 -15.91 -12.89 -9.12
C CYS A 146 -16.79 -11.67 -9.41
N GLY A 147 -18.01 -11.92 -9.89
CA GLY A 147 -19.04 -10.92 -10.16
C GLY A 147 -19.28 -10.71 -11.65
N THR A 148 -20.50 -10.26 -11.96
CA THR A 148 -20.97 -10.01 -13.34
C THR A 148 -20.56 -8.64 -13.88
N ALA A 149 -20.10 -7.74 -13.01
CA ALA A 149 -19.78 -6.36 -13.38
C ALA A 149 -18.55 -6.26 -14.31
N GLN A 150 -17.60 -7.19 -14.23
CA GLN A 150 -16.40 -7.26 -15.08
C GLN A 150 -16.02 -8.73 -15.31
N PRO A 151 -16.52 -9.38 -16.38
CA PRO A 151 -16.13 -10.76 -16.68
C PRO A 151 -14.63 -10.82 -16.94
N VAL A 152 -13.95 -11.73 -16.23
CA VAL A 152 -12.51 -11.92 -16.38
C VAL A 152 -12.28 -13.00 -17.45
N THR A 153 -11.51 -12.65 -18.47
CA THR A 153 -11.13 -13.58 -19.54
C THR A 153 -9.64 -13.91 -19.44
N GLY A 154 -9.30 -15.16 -19.70
CA GLY A 154 -7.93 -15.59 -19.94
C GLY A 154 -7.93 -17.02 -20.46
N ASP A 155 -7.15 -17.28 -21.51
CA ASP A 155 -6.89 -18.66 -21.92
C ASP A 155 -5.66 -19.15 -21.18
N PHE A 156 -5.88 -20.12 -20.28
CA PHE A 156 -4.83 -20.76 -19.48
C PHE A 156 -4.59 -22.22 -19.88
N SER A 157 -5.06 -22.61 -21.07
CA SER A 157 -4.93 -23.97 -21.60
C SER A 157 -3.61 -24.20 -22.34
N GLY A 158 -2.94 -23.12 -22.75
CA GLY A 158 -1.65 -23.17 -23.46
C GLY A 158 -0.46 -23.47 -22.55
N GLY A 159 0.66 -23.90 -23.14
CA GLY A 159 1.93 -24.18 -22.44
C GLY A 159 2.90 -22.99 -22.36
N ALA A 160 2.49 -21.79 -22.78
CA ALA A 160 3.28 -20.55 -22.73
C ALA A 160 2.35 -19.32 -22.76
N GLY A 161 2.82 -18.17 -22.29
CA GLY A 161 2.06 -16.91 -22.26
C GLY A 161 1.10 -16.77 -21.08
N ASN A 162 1.00 -17.77 -20.20
CA ASN A 162 0.03 -17.78 -19.10
C ASN A 162 0.35 -16.72 -18.05
N GLN A 163 1.61 -16.29 -17.94
CA GLN A 163 1.97 -15.22 -17.02
C GLN A 163 1.40 -13.88 -17.50
N GLY A 164 1.46 -13.61 -18.81
CA GLY A 164 0.82 -12.45 -19.42
C GLY A 164 -0.71 -12.49 -19.30
N ALA A 165 -1.31 -13.66 -19.52
CA ALA A 165 -2.75 -13.85 -19.33
C ALA A 165 -3.17 -13.59 -17.88
N ALA A 166 -2.42 -14.10 -16.90
CA ALA A 166 -2.68 -13.87 -15.47
C ALA A 166 -2.56 -12.38 -15.10
N ALA A 167 -1.55 -11.68 -15.62
CA ALA A 167 -1.39 -10.25 -15.40
C ALA A 167 -2.56 -9.44 -15.98
N ALA A 168 -3.06 -9.80 -17.16
CA ALA A 168 -4.21 -9.15 -17.79
C ALA A 168 -5.52 -9.43 -17.03
N ALA A 169 -5.72 -10.67 -16.58
CA ALA A 169 -6.85 -11.07 -15.74
C ALA A 169 -6.86 -10.26 -14.43
N PHE A 170 -5.73 -10.21 -13.74
CA PHE A 170 -5.58 -9.42 -12.52
C PHE A 170 -5.84 -7.92 -12.77
N LYS A 171 -5.37 -7.36 -13.87
CA LYS A 171 -5.66 -5.96 -14.24
C LYS A 171 -7.18 -5.72 -14.38
N THR A 172 -7.92 -6.67 -14.93
CA THR A 172 -9.39 -6.57 -15.03
C THR A 172 -10.04 -6.62 -13.65
N LEU A 173 -9.60 -7.53 -12.78
CA LEU A 173 -10.03 -7.59 -11.38
C LEU A 173 -9.78 -6.27 -10.66
N THR A 174 -8.58 -5.68 -10.80
CA THR A 174 -8.28 -4.40 -10.14
C THR A 174 -9.19 -3.25 -10.58
N LYS A 175 -9.62 -3.22 -11.85
CA LYS A 175 -10.57 -2.22 -12.34
C LYS A 175 -11.96 -2.41 -11.72
N ALA A 176 -12.43 -3.65 -11.60
CA ALA A 176 -13.69 -3.95 -10.92
C ALA A 176 -13.64 -3.44 -9.47
N CYS A 177 -12.53 -3.69 -8.79
CA CYS A 177 -12.30 -3.23 -7.43
C CYS A 177 -12.21 -1.70 -7.29
N ASP A 178 -11.58 -1.02 -8.25
CA ASP A 178 -11.50 0.45 -8.27
C ASP A 178 -12.89 1.09 -8.55
N SER A 179 -13.78 0.40 -9.26
CA SER A 179 -15.14 0.87 -9.59
C SER A 179 -16.18 0.67 -8.47
N ALA A 180 -15.87 -0.17 -7.47
CA ALA A 180 -16.74 -0.36 -6.32
C ALA A 180 -16.76 0.91 -5.45
N THR A 181 -17.94 1.30 -4.96
CA THR A 181 -18.06 2.43 -4.02
C THR A 181 -17.43 2.06 -2.68
N HIS A 182 -16.36 2.77 -2.31
CA HIS A 182 -15.68 2.61 -1.03
C HIS A 182 -16.21 3.67 -0.05
N THR A 183 -16.60 3.27 1.17
CA THR A 183 -16.73 4.21 2.28
C THR A 183 -15.34 4.77 2.59
N THR A 184 -15.05 5.98 2.14
CA THR A 184 -13.79 6.68 2.34
C THR A 184 -13.34 6.68 3.80
N GLY A 185 -12.04 6.45 4.05
CA GLY A 185 -11.38 6.98 5.25
C GLY A 185 -10.97 5.99 6.34
N THR A 186 -10.86 4.69 6.07
CA THR A 186 -10.29 3.77 7.07
C THR A 186 -8.76 3.89 7.11
N GLU A 187 -8.21 4.49 8.16
CA GLU A 187 -6.77 4.62 8.42
C GLU A 187 -6.06 3.24 8.37
N LEU A 188 -4.82 3.20 7.85
CA LEU A 188 -4.01 1.98 7.78
C LEU A 188 -3.45 1.63 9.17
N THR A 189 -4.31 1.06 10.02
CA THR A 189 -3.95 0.60 11.37
C THR A 189 -3.88 -0.92 11.44
N THR A 190 -3.17 -1.46 12.42
CA THR A 190 -3.08 -2.90 12.67
C THR A 190 -4.46 -3.54 12.88
N ALA A 191 -5.33 -2.89 13.68
CA ALA A 191 -6.68 -3.36 13.93
C ALA A 191 -7.50 -3.42 12.64
N ASN A 192 -7.31 -2.41 11.79
CA ASN A 192 -7.95 -2.39 10.49
C ASN A 192 -7.42 -3.56 9.64
N ILE A 193 -6.12 -3.76 9.47
CA ILE A 193 -5.59 -4.87 8.66
C ILE A 193 -6.09 -6.24 9.17
N ALA A 194 -6.13 -6.44 10.49
CA ALA A 194 -6.65 -7.67 11.08
C ALA A 194 -8.15 -7.88 10.76
N ALA A 195 -8.97 -6.83 10.86
CA ALA A 195 -10.38 -6.90 10.52
C ALA A 195 -10.62 -7.22 9.03
N ALA A 196 -9.76 -6.71 8.14
CA ALA A 196 -9.76 -7.10 6.73
C ALA A 196 -9.58 -8.61 6.60
N ILE A 197 -8.46 -9.12 7.10
CA ILE A 197 -8.09 -10.54 6.97
C ILE A 197 -9.19 -11.43 7.58
N SER A 198 -9.73 -11.05 8.74
CA SER A 198 -10.82 -11.77 9.37
C SER A 198 -12.09 -11.80 8.50
N THR A 199 -12.41 -10.69 7.83
CA THR A 199 -13.58 -10.64 6.95
C THR A 199 -13.33 -11.49 5.70
N PHE A 200 -12.15 -11.39 5.09
CA PHE A 200 -11.76 -12.26 3.97
C PHE A 200 -12.01 -13.74 4.28
N HIS A 201 -11.52 -14.19 5.44
CA HIS A 201 -11.68 -15.58 5.84
C HIS A 201 -13.14 -15.94 6.14
N ALA A 202 -13.93 -15.02 6.68
CA ALA A 202 -15.35 -15.22 6.91
C ALA A 202 -16.12 -15.36 5.57
N ASP A 203 -15.77 -14.55 4.57
CA ASP A 203 -16.42 -14.51 3.26
C ASP A 203 -16.09 -15.74 2.40
N LEU A 204 -14.92 -16.35 2.60
CA LEU A 204 -14.60 -17.67 2.03
C LEU A 204 -15.49 -18.80 2.60
N GLY A 205 -16.10 -18.58 3.76
CA GLY A 205 -16.99 -19.52 4.44
C GLY A 205 -16.28 -20.79 4.96
N THR A 206 -17.05 -21.70 5.55
CA THR A 206 -16.54 -22.97 6.11
C THR A 206 -16.48 -24.11 5.08
N ASN A 207 -16.99 -23.90 3.86
CA ASN A 207 -17.12 -24.93 2.82
C ASN A 207 -16.06 -24.80 1.71
N TRP A 208 -14.94 -24.12 1.95
CA TRP A 208 -13.85 -24.10 0.99
C TRP A 208 -13.24 -25.51 0.87
N ILE A 209 -13.59 -26.21 -0.22
CA ILE A 209 -12.98 -27.48 -0.59
C ILE A 209 -11.91 -27.17 -1.64
N PRO A 210 -10.63 -27.53 -1.43
CA PRO A 210 -9.64 -27.50 -2.48
C PRO A 210 -9.99 -28.60 -3.50
N GLN A 211 -10.85 -28.29 -4.48
CA GLN A 211 -11.12 -29.21 -5.58
C GLN A 211 -10.03 -29.08 -6.64
N ALA A 212 -9.26 -30.17 -6.79
CA ALA A 212 -8.22 -30.30 -7.79
C ALA A 212 -8.76 -30.58 -9.20
N GLU A 213 -10.05 -30.91 -9.36
CA GLU A 213 -10.67 -31.20 -10.66
C GLU A 213 -12.11 -30.65 -10.76
N LEU A 214 -12.52 -30.28 -11.98
CA LEU A 214 -13.85 -29.78 -12.32
C LEU A 214 -14.90 -30.88 -12.09
N GLY A 215 -15.51 -30.90 -10.90
CA GLY A 215 -16.81 -31.52 -10.73
C GLY A 215 -17.85 -30.79 -11.57
N ASN A 216 -18.71 -31.54 -12.25
CA ASN A 216 -19.74 -31.03 -13.18
C ASN A 216 -20.48 -29.82 -12.56
N ALA A 217 -20.38 -28.65 -13.20
CA ALA A 217 -20.90 -27.37 -12.69
C ALA A 217 -22.42 -27.38 -12.38
N ALA A 218 -23.15 -28.37 -12.87
CA ALA A 218 -24.56 -28.60 -12.55
C ALA A 218 -24.80 -29.15 -11.14
N ALA A 219 -23.84 -29.89 -10.55
CA ALA A 219 -24.02 -30.56 -9.25
C ALA A 219 -23.64 -29.68 -8.04
N HIS A 220 -22.88 -28.61 -8.26
CA HIS A 220 -22.33 -27.76 -7.20
C HIS A 220 -22.68 -26.27 -7.35
N ARG A 221 -23.75 -25.95 -8.09
CA ARG A 221 -24.41 -24.63 -8.01
C ARG A 221 -25.07 -24.47 -6.63
N ARG A 222 -24.26 -24.35 -5.58
CA ARG A 222 -24.59 -23.39 -4.53
C ARG A 222 -24.14 -22.06 -5.07
N GLU A 223 -25.08 -21.16 -5.23
CA GLU A 223 -24.84 -19.75 -5.50
C GLU A 223 -23.77 -19.27 -4.52
N SER A 224 -22.51 -19.19 -4.96
CA SER A 224 -21.58 -18.26 -4.34
C SER A 224 -22.11 -16.90 -4.78
N THR A 225 -23.06 -16.36 -4.03
CA THR A 225 -23.53 -14.99 -4.18
C THR A 225 -22.29 -14.10 -4.11
N ASP A 226 -21.83 -13.71 -5.30
CA ASP A 226 -20.80 -12.72 -5.57
C ASP A 226 -19.77 -12.55 -4.44
N LEU A 227 -18.64 -13.27 -4.51
CA LEU A 227 -17.47 -13.05 -3.64
C LEU A 227 -17.02 -11.57 -3.59
N TYR A 228 -17.43 -10.78 -4.59
CA TYR A 228 -17.11 -9.36 -4.75
C TYR A 228 -18.35 -8.46 -4.86
N SER A 229 -19.55 -8.94 -4.49
CA SER A 229 -20.67 -8.00 -4.30
C SER A 229 -20.30 -7.06 -3.17
N ALA A 230 -20.93 -5.88 -3.12
CA ALA A 230 -20.66 -4.80 -2.17
C ALA A 230 -20.69 -5.21 -0.67
N ARG A 231 -20.97 -6.48 -0.35
CA ARG A 231 -21.12 -7.03 1.00
C ARG A 231 -20.01 -7.98 1.46
N THR A 232 -19.19 -8.58 0.57
CA THR A 232 -18.39 -9.80 0.86
C THR A 232 -16.88 -9.71 0.55
N MET A 233 -16.35 -8.56 0.11
CA MET A 233 -14.90 -8.29 0.15
C MET A 233 -14.57 -6.87 0.61
N TRP A 234 -15.60 -6.19 1.09
CA TRP A 234 -15.63 -4.78 1.48
C TRP A 234 -14.48 -4.39 2.44
N PRO A 235 -14.03 -5.24 3.39
CA PRO A 235 -12.97 -4.81 4.31
C PRO A 235 -11.54 -5.06 3.80
N VAL A 236 -11.30 -6.07 2.96
CA VAL A 236 -9.95 -6.51 2.54
C VAL A 236 -9.35 -5.59 1.49
N GLN A 237 -10.16 -5.27 0.49
CA GLN A 237 -9.76 -4.49 -0.67
C GLN A 237 -9.54 -3.01 -0.34
N HIS A 238 -10.38 -2.45 0.55
CA HIS A 238 -10.26 -1.07 1.03
C HIS A 238 -8.86 -0.77 1.60
N LYS A 239 -8.21 -1.78 2.20
CA LYS A 239 -6.91 -1.61 2.86
C LYS A 239 -5.74 -1.75 1.90
N LEU A 240 -5.92 -2.43 0.76
CA LEU A 240 -4.95 -2.46 -0.34
C LEU A 240 -5.02 -1.19 -1.21
N SER A 241 -6.20 -0.62 -1.42
CA SER A 241 -6.37 0.66 -2.12
C SER A 241 -5.83 1.86 -1.31
N ALA A 242 -5.87 1.82 0.02
CA ALA A 242 -5.20 2.79 0.88
C ALA A 242 -3.66 2.82 0.69
N ILE A 243 -3.06 1.72 0.23
CA ILE A 243 -1.63 1.67 -0.14
C ILE A 243 -1.39 2.45 -1.44
N LYS A 244 -2.33 2.48 -2.38
CA LYS A 244 -2.23 3.31 -3.59
C LYS A 244 -2.30 4.82 -3.28
N GLN A 245 -2.94 5.25 -2.19
CA GLN A 245 -3.34 6.66 -1.99
C GLN A 245 -2.91 7.31 -0.68
N ALA A 246 -1.99 6.74 0.10
CA ALA A 246 -1.53 7.39 1.34
C ALA A 246 -0.63 8.62 1.08
N ALA A 247 -1.22 9.71 0.59
CA ALA A 247 -0.70 11.07 0.70
C ALA A 247 -1.49 11.78 1.81
N PRO A 248 -0.86 12.24 2.90
CA PRO A 248 -1.41 13.33 3.67
C PRO A 248 -1.02 14.65 2.98
N THR A 249 -2.02 15.43 2.61
CA THR A 249 -1.94 16.90 2.59
C THR A 249 -1.52 17.42 3.95
#